data_AF-A0A8B9I835-F1
#
_entry.id   AF-A0A8B9I835-F1
#
_cell.length_a   1.000
_cell.length_b   1.000
_cell.length_c   1.000
_cell.angle_alpha   90.00
_cell.angle_beta   90.00
_cell.angle_gamma   90.00
#
_symmetry.space_group_name_H-M   'P 1'
#
loop_
_entity.id
_entity.type
_entity.pdbx_description
1 polymer ?
#
loop_
_entity_poly.entity_id
_entity_poly.type
_entity_poly.pdbx_seq_one_letter_code
_entity_poly.pdbx_strand_id
1 'polypeptide(L)'
;MKELQQTINNSSDKIQVRDLQLVTREAIGRMKEGEEEKTKTYSALVWTDKAIQKEDIAFLDDIKELKLDQKTPLRVLHRRPLAVRCRIIHTMKSEYIDEHHFRLHLKTQAGTYIKEFVHGDFGRTKPNIGSLLNRTADILELDVESVDVDWPPALDN
;
A
#
# COMPACT_ATOMS: atom_id res chain seq x y z
N MET A 1 18.96 19.73 15.84
CA MET A 1 18.01 18.78 15.22
C MET A 1 18.29 17.33 15.59
N LYS A 2 19.53 16.82 15.47
CA LYS A 2 19.87 15.43 15.87
C LYS A 2 19.47 15.08 17.31
N GLU A 3 19.77 15.94 18.30
CA GLU A 3 19.37 15.71 19.70
C GLU A 3 17.85 15.64 19.89
N LEU A 4 17.10 16.50 19.21
CA LEU A 4 15.64 16.49 19.24
C LEU A 4 15.09 15.20 18.63
N GLN A 5 15.65 14.75 17.51
CA GLN A 5 15.30 13.47 16.90
C GLN A 5 15.54 12.31 17.88
N GLN A 6 16.71 12.26 18.53
CA GLN A 6 17.02 11.22 19.51
C GLN A 6 16.07 11.26 20.71
N THR A 7 15.72 12.46 21.17
CA THR A 7 14.76 12.65 22.27
C THR A 7 13.39 12.06 21.91
N ILE A 8 12.90 12.35 20.69
CA ILE A 8 11.64 11.78 20.19
C ILE A 8 11.75 10.24 20.11
N ASN A 9 12.84 9.74 19.52
CA ASN A 9 13.06 8.30 19.32
C ASN A 9 13.20 7.52 20.63
N ASN A 10 13.74 8.13 21.69
CA ASN A 10 13.82 7.52 23.02
C ASN A 10 12.50 7.60 23.80
N SER A 11 11.56 8.44 23.37
CA SER A 11 10.29 8.66 24.07
C SER A 11 9.17 7.71 23.67
N SER A 12 9.35 6.93 22.60
CA SER A 12 8.34 6.00 22.10
C SER A 12 8.94 4.78 21.41
N ASP A 13 8.34 3.62 21.66
CA ASP A 13 8.55 2.36 20.96
C ASP A 13 7.62 2.18 19.74
N LYS A 14 6.60 3.04 19.60
CA LYS A 14 5.57 2.96 18.54
C LYS A 14 5.96 3.67 17.26
N ILE A 15 6.80 4.70 17.37
CA ILE A 15 7.25 5.53 16.25
C ILE A 15 8.74 5.82 16.38
N GLN A 16 9.36 6.08 15.23
CA GLN A 16 10.71 6.61 15.13
C GLN A 16 10.71 7.70 14.05
N VAL A 17 11.56 8.70 14.22
CA VAL A 17 11.77 9.80 13.28
C VAL A 17 13.20 9.74 12.76
N ARG A 18 13.36 10.02 11.47
CA ARG A 18 14.64 10.17 10.76
C ARG A 18 14.61 11.42 9.91
N ASP A 19 15.78 11.84 9.42
CA ASP A 19 15.95 12.98 8.51
C ASP A 19 15.38 14.30 9.04
N LEU A 20 15.33 14.45 10.38
CA LEU A 20 14.72 15.61 11.01
C LEU A 20 15.56 16.87 10.76
N GLN A 21 14.98 17.82 10.04
CA GLN A 21 15.65 19.04 9.61
C GLN A 21 14.71 20.24 9.64
N LEU A 22 15.28 21.44 9.73
CA LEU A 22 14.53 22.67 9.53
C LEU A 22 14.18 22.80 8.05
N VAL A 23 12.93 23.13 7.77
CA VAL A 23 12.41 23.28 6.42
C VAL A 23 11.69 24.62 6.29
N THR A 24 11.66 25.14 5.07
CA THR A 24 10.94 26.38 4.74
C THR A 24 9.52 26.07 4.26
N ARG A 25 8.70 27.10 4.01
CA ARG A 25 7.29 26.94 3.62
C ARG A 25 7.10 26.14 2.33
N GLU A 26 8.09 26.16 1.43
CA GLU A 26 8.11 25.42 0.16
C GLU A 26 7.99 23.89 0.37
N ALA A 27 8.39 23.39 1.55
CA ALA A 27 8.23 21.99 1.96
C ALA A 27 6.81 21.43 1.77
N ILE A 28 5.80 22.25 2.07
CA ILE A 28 4.39 21.84 2.00
C ILE A 28 4.00 21.48 0.56
N GLY A 29 4.53 22.22 -0.42
CA GLY A 29 4.29 21.96 -1.84
C GLY A 29 4.86 20.60 -2.26
N ARG A 30 6.12 20.32 -1.90
CA ARG A 30 6.81 19.07 -2.23
C ARG A 30 6.14 17.84 -1.62
N MET A 31 5.62 17.95 -0.40
CA MET A 31 4.85 16.88 0.23
C MET A 31 3.55 16.58 -0.52
N LYS A 32 2.84 17.61 -0.97
CA LYS A 32 1.57 17.45 -1.72
C LYS A 32 1.78 16.81 -3.08
N GLU A 33 2.78 17.27 -3.82
CA GLU A 33 3.19 16.65 -5.09
C GLU A 33 3.52 15.16 -4.89
N GLY A 34 4.27 14.86 -3.83
CA GLY A 34 4.56 13.49 -3.42
C GLY A 34 3.33 12.64 -3.12
N GLU A 35 2.30 13.21 -2.47
CA GLU A 35 1.05 12.52 -2.16
C GLU A 35 0.26 12.14 -3.41
N GLU A 36 0.30 12.95 -4.45
CA GLU A 36 -0.52 12.82 -5.66
C GLU A 36 0.16 12.00 -6.77
N GLU A 37 1.47 12.10 -6.92
CA GLU A 37 2.18 11.57 -8.09
C GLU A 37 3.03 10.35 -7.78
N LYS A 38 3.52 10.21 -6.55
CA LYS A 38 4.55 9.20 -6.25
C LYS A 38 3.96 7.84 -5.91
N THR A 39 4.69 6.81 -6.31
CA THR A 39 4.34 5.43 -6.02
C THR A 39 4.56 5.10 -4.55
N LYS A 40 3.83 4.10 -4.08
CA LYS A 40 3.98 3.55 -2.73
C LYS A 40 4.16 2.04 -2.83
N THR A 41 4.98 1.50 -1.94
CA THR A 41 5.19 0.07 -1.82
C THR A 41 4.56 -0.43 -0.53
N TYR A 42 3.88 -1.57 -0.60
CA TYR A 42 3.18 -2.17 0.52
C TYR A 42 3.50 -3.65 0.64
N SER A 43 3.41 -4.17 1.86
CA SER A 43 3.32 -5.61 2.13
C SER A 43 1.97 -5.90 2.77
N ALA A 44 1.25 -6.89 2.22
CA ALA A 44 -0.04 -7.32 2.75
C ALA A 44 0.02 -8.81 3.12
N LEU A 45 -0.38 -9.15 4.34
CA LEU A 45 -0.68 -10.54 4.69
C LEU A 45 -2.10 -10.85 4.22
N VAL A 46 -2.23 -11.76 3.26
CA VAL A 46 -3.50 -12.10 2.62
C VAL A 46 -3.94 -13.49 3.07
N TRP A 47 -5.21 -13.59 3.48
CA TRP A 47 -5.89 -14.86 3.75
C TRP A 47 -6.77 -15.26 2.56
N THR A 48 -6.91 -16.56 2.29
CA THR A 48 -7.85 -17.11 1.30
C THR A 48 -8.81 -18.13 1.90
N ASP A 49 -10.06 -18.15 1.43
CA ASP A 49 -11.09 -19.09 1.90
C ASP A 49 -10.78 -20.55 1.55
N LYS A 50 -10.20 -20.77 0.37
CA LYS A 50 -9.77 -22.09 -0.11
C LYS A 50 -8.27 -22.26 0.02
N ALA A 51 -7.87 -23.51 0.20
CA ALA A 51 -6.47 -23.88 0.20
C ALA A 51 -5.77 -23.44 -1.10
N ILE A 52 -4.55 -22.95 -0.99
CA ILE A 52 -3.65 -22.55 -2.07
C ILE A 52 -2.34 -23.32 -1.98
N GLN A 53 -1.73 -23.53 -3.12
CA GLN A 53 -0.34 -23.96 -3.29
C GLN A 53 0.49 -22.80 -3.84
N LYS A 54 1.82 -22.94 -3.82
CA LYS A 54 2.72 -21.89 -4.32
C LYS A 54 2.44 -21.54 -5.79
N GLU A 55 2.07 -22.53 -6.59
CA GLU A 55 1.78 -22.37 -8.02
C GLU A 55 0.47 -21.59 -8.27
N ASP A 56 -0.49 -21.62 -7.33
CA ASP A 56 -1.76 -20.91 -7.45
C ASP A 56 -1.58 -19.38 -7.45
N ILE A 57 -0.51 -18.87 -6.82
CA ILE A 57 -0.25 -17.43 -6.66
C ILE A 57 0.92 -16.93 -7.51
N ALA A 58 1.74 -17.84 -8.05
CA ALA A 58 2.96 -17.49 -8.81
C ALA A 58 2.68 -16.58 -10.01
N PHE A 59 1.52 -16.73 -10.67
CA PHE A 59 1.15 -15.90 -11.83
C PHE A 59 0.96 -14.42 -11.47
N LEU A 60 0.72 -14.09 -10.18
CA LEU A 60 0.58 -12.69 -9.75
C LEU A 60 1.87 -11.91 -10.00
N ASP A 61 3.02 -12.56 -9.90
CA ASP A 61 4.34 -11.96 -10.08
C ASP A 61 4.54 -11.47 -11.52
N ASP A 62 3.89 -12.10 -12.50
CA ASP A 62 3.99 -11.75 -13.92
C ASP A 62 3.06 -10.60 -14.33
N ILE A 63 2.09 -10.25 -13.49
CA ILE A 63 1.16 -9.16 -13.77
C ILE A 63 1.86 -7.82 -13.52
N LYS A 64 1.99 -7.01 -14.58
CA LYS A 64 2.56 -5.66 -14.55
C LYS A 64 1.54 -4.63 -15.03
N GLU A 65 1.61 -3.43 -14.47
CA GLU A 65 0.77 -2.29 -14.86
C GLU A 65 -0.73 -2.64 -14.89
N LEU A 66 -1.19 -3.39 -13.87
CA LEU A 66 -2.59 -3.79 -13.75
C LEU A 66 -3.47 -2.57 -13.50
N LYS A 67 -4.30 -2.23 -14.48
CA LYS A 67 -5.35 -1.23 -14.33
C LYS A 67 -6.53 -1.80 -13.56
N LEU A 68 -7.04 -1.04 -12.60
CA LEU A 68 -8.22 -1.38 -11.84
C LEU A 68 -9.12 -0.17 -11.56
N ASP A 69 -10.42 -0.41 -11.54
CA ASP A 69 -11.42 0.57 -11.20
C ASP A 69 -11.82 0.43 -9.73
N GLN A 70 -11.53 1.46 -8.93
CA GLN A 70 -11.97 1.54 -7.53
C GLN A 70 -13.11 2.52 -7.38
N LYS A 71 -14.28 2.03 -7.00
CA LYS A 71 -15.28 2.90 -6.37
C LYS A 71 -14.74 3.33 -5.01
N THR A 72 -15.09 4.56 -4.63
CA THR A 72 -14.74 5.13 -3.31
C THR A 72 -15.15 4.15 -2.20
N PRO A 73 -14.21 3.57 -1.42
CA PRO A 73 -14.49 2.44 -0.52
C PRO A 73 -15.67 2.67 0.42
N LEU A 74 -16.44 1.62 0.72
CA LEU A 74 -17.62 1.74 1.60
C LEU A 74 -17.29 2.42 2.93
N ARG A 75 -16.20 1.99 3.57
CA ARG A 75 -15.73 2.54 4.85
C ARG A 75 -15.37 4.03 4.83
N VAL A 76 -15.21 4.63 3.65
CA VAL A 76 -14.86 6.07 3.51
C VAL A 76 -15.95 6.90 2.83
N LEU A 77 -17.09 6.30 2.46
CA LEU A 77 -18.19 7.02 1.77
C LEU A 77 -18.78 8.15 2.61
N HIS A 78 -18.77 8.05 3.94
CA HIS A 78 -19.27 9.10 4.83
C HIS A 78 -18.43 10.39 4.79
N ARG A 79 -17.20 10.33 4.25
CA ARG A 79 -16.23 11.44 4.24
C ARG A 79 -15.72 11.83 2.84
N ARG A 80 -16.02 11.02 1.82
CA ARG A 80 -15.58 11.25 0.44
C ARG A 80 -16.75 11.04 -0.52
N PRO A 81 -16.90 11.88 -1.55
CA PRO A 81 -17.95 11.70 -2.54
C PRO A 81 -17.77 10.36 -3.27
N LEU A 82 -18.88 9.73 -3.61
CA LEU A 82 -18.88 8.52 -4.43
C LEU A 82 -18.31 8.84 -5.82
N ALA A 83 -17.17 8.25 -6.13
CA ALA A 83 -16.55 8.30 -7.45
C ALA A 83 -15.87 6.97 -7.78
N VAL A 84 -15.78 6.65 -9.07
CA VAL A 84 -14.93 5.58 -9.62
C VAL A 84 -13.60 6.21 -10.01
N ARG A 85 -12.48 5.61 -9.63
CA ARG A 85 -11.14 6.05 -10.01
C ARG A 85 -10.36 4.89 -10.58
N CYS A 86 -9.81 5.08 -11.78
CA CYS A 86 -8.83 4.16 -12.34
C CYS A 86 -7.51 4.29 -11.56
N ARG A 87 -6.93 3.15 -11.18
CA ARG A 87 -5.68 3.01 -10.46
C ARG A 87 -4.81 1.95 -11.11
N ILE A 88 -3.52 2.01 -10.84
CA ILE A 88 -2.54 1.08 -11.39
C ILE A 88 -1.78 0.38 -10.25
N ILE A 89 -1.74 -0.95 -10.29
CA ILE A 89 -0.71 -1.74 -9.60
C ILE A 89 0.42 -1.93 -10.59
N HIS A 90 1.57 -1.30 -10.33
CA HIS A 90 2.74 -1.37 -11.20
C HIS A 90 3.34 -2.77 -11.18
N THR A 91 3.55 -3.32 -9.99
CA THR A 91 4.11 -4.65 -9.79
C THR A 91 3.49 -5.34 -8.59
N MET A 92 3.47 -6.66 -8.66
CA MET A 92 3.17 -7.55 -7.54
C MET A 92 4.31 -8.57 -7.39
N LYS A 93 4.51 -9.06 -6.17
CA LYS A 93 5.33 -10.23 -5.86
C LYS A 93 4.71 -11.00 -4.70
N SER A 94 4.56 -12.30 -4.86
CA SER A 94 3.91 -13.19 -3.90
C SER A 94 4.93 -14.06 -3.16
N GLU A 95 4.73 -14.21 -1.85
CA GLU A 95 5.49 -15.10 -1.00
C GLU A 95 4.52 -16.04 -0.28
N TYR A 96 4.55 -17.31 -0.67
CA TYR A 96 3.74 -18.36 -0.05
C TYR A 96 4.12 -18.55 1.42
N ILE A 97 3.13 -18.65 2.32
CA ILE A 97 3.34 -18.92 3.74
C ILE A 97 2.78 -20.29 4.11
N ASP A 98 1.49 -20.51 3.85
CA ASP A 98 0.80 -21.78 4.12
C ASP A 98 -0.44 -21.94 3.21
N GLU A 99 -1.23 -22.99 3.44
CA GLU A 99 -2.40 -23.33 2.62
C GLU A 99 -3.46 -22.22 2.57
N HIS A 100 -3.50 -21.29 3.53
CA HIS A 100 -4.50 -20.23 3.57
C HIS A 100 -3.90 -18.82 3.61
N HIS A 101 -2.58 -18.70 3.57
CA HIS A 101 -1.90 -17.42 3.69
C HIS A 101 -0.75 -17.26 2.71
N PHE A 102 -0.63 -16.04 2.19
CA PHE A 102 0.54 -15.58 1.48
C PHE A 102 0.77 -14.10 1.75
N ARG A 103 2.02 -13.66 1.61
CA ARG A 103 2.38 -12.26 1.66
C ARG A 103 2.47 -11.69 0.25
N LEU A 104 1.88 -10.53 0.05
CA LEU A 104 1.80 -9.85 -1.24
C LEU A 104 2.49 -8.49 -1.15
N HIS A 105 3.61 -8.38 -1.87
CA HIS A 105 4.31 -7.12 -2.04
C HIS A 105 3.78 -6.41 -3.28
N LEU A 106 3.46 -5.11 -3.13
CA LEU A 106 2.76 -4.32 -4.14
C LEU A 106 3.48 -2.99 -4.34
N LYS A 107 3.72 -2.60 -5.59
CA LYS A 107 4.01 -1.20 -5.95
C LYS A 107 2.81 -0.61 -6.65
N THR A 108 2.26 0.49 -6.16
CA THR A 108 1.01 1.05 -6.68
C THR A 108 1.10 2.54 -6.96
N GLN A 109 0.22 3.01 -7.84
CA GLN A 109 -0.08 4.43 -7.99
C GLN A 109 -0.54 5.04 -6.66
N ALA A 110 -0.23 6.32 -6.45
CA ALA A 110 -0.77 7.12 -5.36
C ALA A 110 -2.31 7.01 -5.21
N GLY A 111 -2.76 6.97 -3.96
CA GLY A 111 -4.18 6.93 -3.62
C GLY A 111 -4.91 5.64 -4.02
N THR A 112 -4.18 4.55 -4.25
CA THR A 112 -4.76 3.20 -4.41
C THR A 112 -5.16 2.64 -3.05
N TYR A 113 -6.38 2.11 -2.97
CA TYR A 113 -6.92 1.51 -1.75
C TYR A 113 -6.58 0.02 -1.70
N ILE A 114 -5.48 -0.32 -1.02
CA ILE A 114 -4.90 -1.68 -1.01
C ILE A 114 -5.84 -2.72 -0.41
N LYS A 115 -6.47 -2.41 0.74
CA LYS A 115 -7.42 -3.33 1.38
C LYS A 115 -8.52 -3.75 0.42
N GLU A 116 -9.12 -2.76 -0.23
CA GLU A 116 -10.19 -2.95 -1.20
C GLU A 116 -9.73 -3.62 -2.51
N PHE A 117 -8.45 -3.51 -2.87
CA PHE A 117 -7.85 -4.31 -3.95
C PHE A 117 -7.68 -5.78 -3.56
N VAL A 118 -7.45 -6.09 -2.28
CA VAL A 118 -7.38 -7.48 -1.80
C VAL A 118 -8.78 -8.10 -1.72
N HIS A 119 -9.66 -7.54 -0.89
CA HIS A 119 -10.97 -8.16 -0.60
C HIS A 119 -12.09 -7.80 -1.60
N GLY A 120 -11.84 -6.85 -2.50
CA GLY A 120 -12.75 -6.48 -3.58
C GLY A 120 -13.90 -5.55 -3.19
N ASP A 121 -14.09 -5.25 -1.90
CA ASP A 121 -15.13 -4.37 -1.36
C ASP A 121 -16.52 -4.71 -1.89
N PHE A 122 -16.89 -6.00 -1.82
CA PHE A 122 -18.12 -6.56 -2.41
C PHE A 122 -18.26 -6.30 -3.92
N GLY A 123 -17.14 -6.38 -4.65
CA GLY A 123 -17.09 -6.17 -6.09
C GLY A 123 -17.08 -4.70 -6.52
N ARG A 124 -16.80 -3.77 -5.60
CA ARG A 124 -16.66 -2.33 -5.88
C ARG A 124 -15.27 -1.94 -6.37
N THR A 125 -14.29 -2.83 -6.21
CA THR A 125 -12.96 -2.75 -6.82
C THR A 125 -12.79 -3.89 -7.83
N LYS A 126 -12.43 -3.58 -9.09
CA LYS A 126 -12.26 -4.58 -10.16
C LYS A 126 -11.08 -4.24 -11.09
N PRO A 127 -10.20 -5.21 -11.41
CA PRO A 127 -10.04 -6.50 -10.74
C PRO A 127 -9.56 -6.33 -9.28
N ASN A 128 -9.66 -7.41 -8.52
CA ASN A 128 -9.18 -7.55 -7.13
C ASN A 128 -8.55 -8.95 -6.92
N ILE A 129 -7.79 -9.16 -5.85
CA ILE A 129 -7.09 -10.44 -5.59
C ILE A 129 -8.06 -11.62 -5.56
N GLY A 130 -9.20 -11.49 -4.89
CA GLY A 130 -10.21 -12.56 -4.89
C GLY A 130 -10.68 -12.95 -6.30
N SER A 131 -10.96 -11.95 -7.15
CA SER A 131 -11.33 -12.20 -8.55
C SER A 131 -10.20 -12.78 -9.40
N LEU A 132 -8.95 -12.40 -9.14
CA LEU A 132 -7.78 -12.91 -9.87
C LEU A 132 -7.50 -14.38 -9.50
N LEU A 133 -7.64 -14.72 -8.22
CA LEU A 133 -7.42 -16.08 -7.70
C LEU A 133 -8.66 -16.98 -7.80
N ASN A 134 -9.80 -16.45 -8.24
CA ASN A 134 -11.11 -17.12 -8.20
C ASN A 134 -11.47 -17.68 -6.81
N ARG A 135 -11.21 -16.88 -5.77
CA ARG A 135 -11.34 -17.21 -4.35
C ARG A 135 -11.87 -16.01 -3.58
N THR A 136 -12.33 -16.21 -2.35
CA THR A 136 -12.49 -15.09 -1.42
C THR A 136 -11.13 -14.81 -0.77
N ALA A 137 -10.72 -13.56 -0.78
CA ALA A 137 -9.49 -13.11 -0.13
C ALA A 137 -9.82 -11.99 0.86
N ASP A 138 -9.09 -11.95 1.98
CA ASP A 138 -9.13 -10.83 2.91
C ASP A 138 -7.72 -10.45 3.36
N ILE A 139 -7.57 -9.26 3.93
CA ILE A 139 -6.29 -8.71 4.36
C ILE A 139 -6.20 -8.69 5.88
N LEU A 140 -5.18 -9.35 6.42
CA LEU A 140 -4.94 -9.45 7.86
C LEU A 140 -4.01 -8.34 8.36
N GLU A 141 -2.93 -8.09 7.62
CA GLU A 141 -1.91 -7.09 7.94
C GLU A 141 -1.62 -6.24 6.70
N LEU A 142 -1.23 -4.98 6.92
CA LEU A 142 -0.84 -4.08 5.85
C LEU A 142 0.24 -3.13 6.34
N ASP A 143 1.43 -3.26 5.76
CA ASP A 143 2.57 -2.38 6.00
C ASP A 143 2.81 -1.49 4.79
N VAL A 144 3.23 -0.26 5.05
CA VAL A 144 3.79 0.65 4.03
C VAL A 144 5.30 0.47 4.07
N GLU A 145 5.87 -0.15 3.05
CA GLU A 145 7.31 -0.43 2.95
C GLU A 145 8.08 0.79 2.43
N SER A 146 7.52 1.51 1.45
CA SER A 146 8.11 2.74 0.94
C SER A 146 7.06 3.75 0.53
N VAL A 147 7.43 5.02 0.67
CA VAL A 147 6.75 6.16 0.07
C VAL A 147 7.80 6.82 -0.81
N ASP A 148 7.66 6.70 -2.13
CA ASP A 148 8.72 7.04 -3.09
C ASP A 148 8.79 8.55 -3.34
N VAL A 149 9.04 9.32 -2.27
CA VAL A 149 9.13 10.78 -2.28
C VAL A 149 10.56 11.16 -1.92
N ASP A 150 11.25 11.81 -2.87
CA ASP A 150 12.64 12.28 -2.73
C ASP A 150 12.73 13.59 -1.90
N TRP A 151 11.93 13.69 -0.85
CA TRP A 151 11.89 14.83 0.07
C TRP A 151 11.31 14.42 1.44
N PRO A 152 11.89 14.89 2.56
CA PRO A 152 13.07 15.75 2.67
C PRO A 152 14.37 15.01 2.26
N PRO A 153 15.47 15.74 1.96
CA PRO A 153 16.76 15.11 1.69
C PRO A 153 17.19 14.23 2.87
N ALA A 154 17.67 13.02 2.55
CA ALA A 154 18.24 12.13 3.55
C ALA A 154 19.45 12.81 4.20
N LEU A 155 19.57 12.70 5.52
CA LEU A 155 20.72 13.20 6.26
C LEU A 155 21.74 12.10 6.45
N ASP A 156 23.02 12.42 6.29
CA ASP A 156 24.09 11.51 6.67
C ASP A 156 24.06 11.25 8.19
N ASN A 157 24.20 9.97 8.57
CA ASN A 157 24.23 9.52 9.96
C ASN A 157 25.29 10.25 10.78
#